data_AF-A0A1Q6XIU5-F1
#
_entry.id   AF-A0A1Q6XIU5-F1
#
_cell.length_a   1.000
_cell.length_b   1.000
_cell.length_c   1.000
_cell.angle_alpha   90.00
_cell.angle_beta   90.00
_cell.angle_gamma   90.00
#
_symmetry.space_group_name_H-M   'P 1'
#
loop_
_entity.id
_entity.type
_entity.pdbx_description
1 polymer ?
#
loop_
_entity_poly.entity_id
_entity_poly.type
_entity_poly.pdbx_seq_one_letter_code
_entity_poly.pdbx_strand_id
1 'polypeptide(L)'
;MTYRRVVGVDNFANILRFDERDILSNTNEVEYRVVNRLYAKQSLDSSQNCDTVREIFSPDPLSSASGDSIPPDSQLLHENEVAETAPCPSGPAAHELISWELGQKYFLDPSFGGALVDGRRNMFTTTADLTGIAFLTSPRHLSPLISRLRIAPRPRVDAEWDLDYDFKSSRISSSTAMVNYHVGLISLGGSDVFLRVPGEILVSNNISSPLHFHQYRIMLGYGTPNKRGLSGAGAVGFDADVGFLQYGALQSSYNWDCCGISMEYRRFALGAVRNENQYRFSFSLSNIGSFGNMKRQERLY
;
A
#
# COMPACT_ATOMS: atom_id res chain seq x y z
N MET A 1 -13.58 3.04 -19.90
CA MET A 1 -14.47 1.85 -19.99
C MET A 1 -13.72 0.81 -20.78
N THR A 2 -13.72 -0.43 -20.32
CA THR A 2 -12.96 -1.54 -20.90
C THR A 2 -13.88 -2.75 -20.99
N TYR A 3 -13.90 -3.41 -22.14
CA TYR A 3 -14.58 -4.70 -22.30
C TYR A 3 -13.53 -5.81 -22.29
N ARG A 4 -13.78 -6.89 -21.55
CA ARG A 4 -12.87 -8.05 -21.47
C ARG A 4 -13.65 -9.34 -21.68
N ARG A 5 -13.13 -10.20 -22.55
CA ARG A 5 -13.63 -11.56 -22.79
C ARG A 5 -12.47 -12.55 -22.76
N VAL A 6 -12.56 -13.54 -21.88
CA VAL A 6 -11.63 -14.66 -21.76
C VAL A 6 -12.43 -15.95 -21.94
N VAL A 7 -11.94 -16.83 -22.81
CA VAL A 7 -12.56 -18.12 -23.14
C VAL A 7 -11.48 -19.19 -23.24
N GLY A 8 -11.86 -20.46 -23.14
CA GLY A 8 -10.95 -21.61 -23.29
C GLY A 8 -10.31 -22.09 -21.99
N VAL A 9 -10.72 -21.56 -20.83
CA VAL A 9 -10.39 -22.10 -19.52
C VAL A 9 -11.49 -23.06 -19.10
N ASP A 10 -11.25 -24.37 -19.21
CA ASP A 10 -12.23 -25.44 -18.95
C ASP A 10 -11.87 -26.34 -17.76
N ASN A 11 -10.68 -26.16 -17.20
CA ASN A 11 -10.10 -27.01 -16.16
C ASN A 11 -9.86 -26.27 -14.84
N PHE A 12 -10.47 -25.11 -14.61
CA PHE A 12 -10.25 -24.26 -13.42
C PHE A 12 -10.29 -25.04 -12.09
N ALA A 13 -11.25 -25.95 -11.93
CA ALA A 13 -11.41 -26.75 -10.71
C ALA A 13 -10.30 -27.80 -10.50
N ASN A 14 -9.54 -28.14 -11.55
CA ASN A 14 -8.49 -29.15 -11.53
C ASN A 14 -7.08 -28.56 -11.44
N ILE A 15 -6.96 -27.22 -11.44
CA ILE A 15 -5.68 -26.53 -11.31
C ILE A 15 -5.35 -26.37 -9.81
N LEU A 16 -4.17 -26.86 -9.43
CA LEU A 16 -3.60 -26.58 -8.11
C LEU A 16 -3.14 -25.12 -8.07
N ARG A 17 -3.51 -24.39 -7.02
CA ARG A 17 -3.25 -22.95 -6.91
C ARG A 17 -1.95 -22.67 -6.18
N PHE A 18 -0.95 -22.19 -6.92
CA PHE A 18 0.35 -21.76 -6.42
C PHE A 18 0.65 -20.31 -6.78
N ASP A 19 0.19 -19.83 -7.95
CA ASP A 19 0.47 -18.48 -8.44
C ASP A 19 -0.77 -17.74 -8.95
N GLU A 20 -0.54 -16.54 -9.50
CA GLU A 20 -1.56 -15.65 -10.05
C GLU A 20 -2.26 -16.17 -11.32
N ARG A 21 -1.64 -17.11 -12.06
CA ARG A 21 -2.22 -17.71 -13.27
C ARG A 21 -3.21 -18.80 -12.94
N ASP A 22 -3.07 -19.41 -11.75
CA ASP A 22 -3.95 -20.49 -11.29
C ASP A 22 -5.35 -20.00 -10.85
N ILE A 23 -5.57 -18.68 -10.82
CA ILE A 23 -6.89 -18.08 -10.57
C ILE A 23 -7.55 -17.55 -11.86
N LEU A 24 -7.01 -17.86 -13.04
CA LEU A 24 -7.60 -17.46 -14.31
C LEU A 24 -8.91 -18.23 -14.57
N SER A 25 -9.96 -17.53 -14.98
CA SER A 25 -11.25 -18.14 -15.36
C SER A 25 -11.81 -17.49 -16.62
N ASN A 26 -12.74 -18.18 -17.29
CA ASN A 26 -13.50 -17.56 -18.37
C ASN A 26 -14.25 -16.35 -17.81
N THR A 27 -14.22 -15.23 -18.54
CA THR A 27 -14.96 -14.03 -18.16
C THR A 27 -15.55 -13.35 -19.39
N ASN A 28 -16.65 -12.65 -19.19
CA ASN A 28 -17.25 -11.76 -20.16
C ASN A 28 -17.78 -10.57 -19.38
N GLU A 29 -17.12 -9.41 -19.48
CA GLU A 29 -17.34 -8.32 -18.54
C GLU A 29 -17.09 -6.94 -19.17
N VAL A 30 -17.68 -5.94 -18.55
CA VAL A 30 -17.43 -4.52 -18.80
C VAL A 30 -16.97 -3.89 -17.50
N GLU A 31 -15.85 -3.17 -17.57
CA GLU A 31 -15.33 -2.36 -16.48
C GLU A 31 -15.47 -0.87 -16.81
N TYR A 32 -15.91 -0.08 -15.84
CA TYR A 32 -15.98 1.35 -15.98
C TYR A 32 -15.40 2.03 -14.74
N ARG A 33 -14.72 3.15 -15.01
CA ARG A 33 -14.09 4.00 -14.02
C ARG A 33 -14.36 5.45 -14.35
N VAL A 34 -14.61 6.25 -13.33
CA VAL A 34 -14.74 7.72 -13.40
C VAL A 34 -13.68 8.30 -12.49
N VAL A 35 -12.79 9.11 -13.05
CA VAL A 35 -11.70 9.76 -12.30
C VAL A 35 -11.89 11.27 -12.37
N ASN A 36 -11.99 11.90 -11.21
CA ASN A 36 -12.03 13.35 -11.06
C ASN A 36 -10.71 13.81 -10.46
N ARG A 37 -10.06 14.78 -11.09
CA ARG A 37 -8.80 15.36 -10.62
C ARG A 37 -8.93 16.86 -10.46
N LEU A 38 -8.49 17.38 -9.32
CA LEU A 38 -8.47 18.81 -9.03
C LEU A 38 -7.01 19.30 -9.04
N TYR A 39 -6.73 20.35 -9.79
CA TYR A 39 -5.40 20.95 -9.91
C TYR A 39 -5.36 22.36 -9.34
N ALA A 40 -4.22 22.76 -8.81
CA ALA A 40 -3.92 24.15 -8.45
C ALA A 40 -2.66 24.66 -9.13
N LYS A 41 -2.66 25.96 -9.42
CA LYS A 41 -1.49 26.67 -9.93
C LYS A 41 -0.45 26.80 -8.81
N GLN A 42 0.81 26.58 -9.15
CA GLN A 42 1.95 26.96 -8.33
C GLN A 42 2.15 28.47 -8.44
N SER A 43 2.42 29.13 -7.31
CA SER A 43 2.77 30.56 -7.30
C SER A 43 4.18 30.74 -7.86
N LEU A 44 4.39 31.83 -8.60
CA LEU A 44 5.66 32.23 -9.23
C LEU A 44 6.82 32.41 -8.23
N ASP A 45 6.57 32.49 -6.92
CA ASP A 45 7.63 32.52 -5.90
C ASP A 45 8.45 31.21 -5.83
N SER A 46 7.93 30.10 -6.38
CA SER A 46 8.65 28.82 -6.44
C SER A 46 9.57 28.68 -7.66
N SER A 47 9.52 29.60 -8.64
CA SER A 47 10.33 29.54 -9.86
C SER A 47 11.70 30.22 -9.73
N GLN A 48 12.08 30.73 -8.54
CA GLN A 48 13.36 31.41 -8.34
C GLN A 48 14.56 30.47 -8.12
N ASN A 49 14.36 29.16 -7.97
CA ASN A 49 15.48 28.19 -7.85
C ASN A 49 15.44 27.17 -8.98
N CYS A 50 15.59 27.64 -10.22
CA CYS A 50 15.92 26.81 -11.38
C CYS A 50 17.43 26.45 -11.43
N ASP A 51 18.13 26.42 -10.29
CA ASP A 51 19.52 25.96 -10.23
C ASP A 51 19.60 24.61 -9.54
N THR A 52 19.91 23.59 -10.34
CA THR A 52 20.33 22.23 -9.97
C THR A 52 19.30 21.33 -9.28
N VAL A 53 18.39 20.75 -10.06
CA VAL A 53 17.74 19.50 -9.66
C VAL A 53 18.74 18.36 -9.88
N ARG A 54 19.48 17.99 -8.81
CA ARG A 54 19.98 16.62 -8.72
C ARG A 54 18.75 15.73 -8.57
N GLU A 55 18.60 14.75 -9.46
CA GLU A 55 17.54 13.75 -9.37
C GLU A 55 17.52 13.13 -7.97
N ILE A 56 16.53 13.52 -7.17
CA ILE A 56 16.16 12.77 -5.98
C ILE A 56 15.26 11.66 -6.49
N PHE A 57 15.86 10.48 -6.67
CA PHE A 57 15.13 9.22 -6.80
C PHE A 57 14.00 9.19 -5.76
N SER A 58 12.76 9.20 -6.24
CA SER A 58 11.60 8.87 -5.43
C SER A 58 11.57 7.34 -5.35
N PRO A 59 11.72 6.71 -4.16
CA PRO A 59 11.48 5.29 -4.06
C PRO A 59 9.99 5.01 -4.24
N ASP A 60 9.67 4.09 -5.15
CA ASP A 60 8.34 3.51 -5.30
C ASP A 60 7.87 2.90 -3.96
N PRO A 61 6.65 3.15 -3.48
CA PRO A 61 6.17 2.61 -2.21
C PRO A 61 5.87 1.11 -2.22
N LEU A 62 6.03 0.42 -3.35
CA LEU A 62 5.60 -0.98 -3.53
C LEU A 62 6.72 -1.98 -3.81
N SER A 63 7.97 -1.69 -3.49
CA SER A 63 9.07 -2.68 -3.56
C SER A 63 9.37 -3.28 -2.18
N SER A 64 8.43 -4.02 -1.62
CA SER A 64 8.70 -4.93 -0.50
C SER A 64 7.96 -6.26 -0.67
N ALA A 65 8.12 -6.89 -1.83
CA ALA A 65 7.69 -8.26 -2.04
C ALA A 65 8.44 -8.90 -3.21
N SER A 66 9.63 -9.43 -2.94
CA SER A 66 10.18 -10.68 -3.50
C SER A 66 11.68 -10.69 -3.28
N GLY A 67 12.14 -11.55 -2.37
CA GLY A 67 13.51 -12.01 -2.43
C GLY A 67 13.62 -12.97 -3.60
N ASP A 68 14.32 -12.57 -4.66
CA ASP A 68 15.12 -13.51 -5.44
C ASP A 68 16.24 -12.76 -6.16
N SER A 69 17.43 -13.32 -6.02
CA SER A 69 18.69 -12.85 -6.58
C SER A 69 18.74 -13.06 -8.10
N ILE A 70 19.05 -12.01 -8.87
CA ILE A 70 19.50 -12.13 -10.26
C ILE A 70 20.91 -11.49 -10.35
N PRO A 71 21.92 -12.18 -10.90
CA PRO A 71 23.30 -11.69 -10.97
C PRO A 71 23.44 -10.55 -11.99
N PRO A 72 24.44 -9.66 -11.84
CA PRO A 72 24.65 -8.55 -12.75
C PRO A 72 25.48 -9.03 -13.94
N ASP A 73 24.88 -9.14 -15.11
CA ASP A 73 25.65 -9.11 -16.35
C ASP A 73 24.87 -8.44 -17.47
N SER A 74 25.15 -7.17 -17.68
CA SER A 74 25.03 -6.49 -18.96
C SER A 74 25.63 -5.08 -18.83
N GLN A 75 26.91 -4.99 -19.14
CA GLN A 75 27.54 -3.74 -19.57
C GLN A 75 26.85 -3.28 -20.86
N LEU A 76 26.30 -2.07 -20.90
CA LEU A 76 26.19 -1.30 -22.15
C LEU A 76 26.35 0.20 -21.88
N LEU A 77 27.53 0.69 -22.27
CA LEU A 77 27.84 1.97 -22.93
C LEU A 77 27.46 3.28 -22.21
N HIS A 78 28.50 3.91 -21.65
CA HIS A 78 28.56 5.34 -21.37
C HIS A 78 28.54 6.12 -22.71
N GLU A 79 27.42 6.74 -23.05
CA GLU A 79 27.44 7.92 -23.92
C GLU A 79 27.52 9.17 -23.04
N ASN A 80 28.54 9.99 -23.31
CA ASN A 80 28.71 11.30 -22.69
C ASN A 80 27.59 12.23 -23.19
N GLU A 81 26.42 12.23 -22.54
CA GLU A 81 25.42 13.27 -22.74
C GLU A 81 25.88 14.55 -22.03
N VAL A 82 26.35 15.50 -22.84
CA VAL A 82 26.47 16.90 -22.43
C VAL A 82 25.08 17.35 -21.99
N ALA A 83 24.92 17.69 -20.72
CA ALA A 83 23.68 18.20 -20.17
C ALA A 83 23.26 19.48 -20.91
N GLU A 84 22.35 19.35 -21.89
CA GLU A 84 21.64 20.49 -22.44
C GLU A 84 20.81 21.12 -21.31
N THR A 85 21.06 22.39 -21.05
CA THR A 85 20.29 23.19 -20.12
C THR A 85 18.90 23.41 -20.71
N ALA A 86 17.96 22.51 -20.38
CA ALA A 86 16.57 22.68 -20.77
C ALA A 86 16.05 24.00 -20.16
N PRO A 87 15.49 24.93 -20.96
CA PRO A 87 14.94 26.18 -20.45
C PRO A 87 13.78 25.86 -19.49
N CYS A 88 13.70 26.61 -18.37
CA CYS A 88 12.64 26.43 -17.38
C CYS A 88 11.27 26.45 -18.08
N PRO A 89 10.35 25.53 -17.74
CA PRO A 89 9.02 25.51 -18.35
C PRO A 89 8.35 26.86 -18.10
N SER A 90 8.21 27.65 -19.16
CA SER A 90 7.63 28.98 -19.13
C SER A 90 6.10 28.88 -19.14
N GLY A 91 5.55 28.57 -17.97
CA GLY A 91 4.11 28.53 -17.73
C GLY A 91 3.79 28.33 -16.25
N PRO A 92 2.58 28.68 -15.79
CA PRO A 92 2.16 28.37 -14.43
C PRO A 92 2.15 26.85 -14.24
N ALA A 93 3.13 26.32 -13.51
CA ALA A 93 3.17 24.89 -13.18
C ALA A 93 1.93 24.54 -12.36
N ALA A 94 1.12 23.60 -12.83
CA ALA A 94 -0.02 23.09 -12.08
C ALA A 94 0.39 21.82 -11.33
N HIS A 95 -0.13 21.62 -10.12
CA HIS A 95 0.01 20.37 -9.38
C HIS A 95 -1.36 19.83 -9.00
N GLU A 96 -1.48 18.51 -8.95
CA GLU A 96 -2.69 17.81 -8.53
C GLU A 96 -2.87 17.94 -7.01
N LEU A 97 -4.05 18.37 -6.58
CA LEU A 97 -4.42 18.45 -5.17
C LEU A 97 -5.19 17.23 -4.71
N ILE A 98 -6.10 16.76 -5.55
CA ILE A 98 -7.05 15.69 -5.26
C ILE A 98 -7.21 14.83 -6.51
N SER A 99 -7.19 13.52 -6.35
CA SER A 99 -7.68 12.56 -7.34
C SER A 99 -8.69 11.63 -6.68
N TRP A 100 -9.86 11.49 -7.31
CA TRP A 100 -10.91 10.60 -6.85
C TRP A 100 -11.37 9.71 -7.98
N GLU A 101 -11.16 8.40 -7.82
CA GLU A 101 -11.61 7.37 -8.73
C GLU A 101 -12.79 6.60 -8.14
N LEU A 102 -13.82 6.39 -8.97
CA LEU A 102 -14.89 5.43 -8.73
C LEU A 102 -14.83 4.36 -9.82
N GLY A 103 -14.87 3.08 -9.44
CA GLY A 103 -14.73 1.96 -10.38
C GLY A 103 -15.67 0.79 -10.07
N GLN A 104 -16.16 0.11 -11.11
CA GLN A 104 -16.98 -1.09 -10.95
C GLN A 104 -16.91 -1.98 -12.20
N LYS A 105 -17.10 -3.28 -12.00
CA LYS A 105 -17.24 -4.28 -13.06
C LYS A 105 -18.66 -4.79 -13.14
N TYR A 106 -19.12 -4.98 -14.37
CA TYR A 106 -20.35 -5.66 -14.74
C TYR A 106 -20.01 -6.95 -15.49
N PHE A 107 -20.29 -8.10 -14.89
CA PHE A 107 -20.10 -9.42 -15.49
C PHE A 107 -21.31 -9.78 -16.35
N LEU A 108 -21.15 -9.90 -17.67
CA LEU A 108 -22.18 -10.41 -18.58
C LEU A 108 -22.40 -11.90 -18.37
N ASP A 109 -21.33 -12.65 -18.04
CA ASP A 109 -21.41 -14.05 -17.61
C ASP A 109 -21.15 -14.13 -16.09
N PRO A 110 -22.20 -14.30 -15.26
CA PRO A 110 -22.06 -14.40 -13.82
C PRO A 110 -21.57 -15.77 -13.34
N SER A 111 -21.42 -16.75 -14.24
CA SER A 111 -20.96 -18.11 -13.93
C SER A 111 -19.45 -18.28 -14.13
N PHE A 112 -18.80 -17.34 -14.82
CA PHE A 112 -17.38 -17.40 -15.17
C PHE A 112 -17.01 -18.68 -15.94
N GLY A 113 -17.83 -19.01 -16.95
CA GLY A 113 -17.74 -20.28 -17.70
C GLY A 113 -17.94 -21.53 -16.84
N GLY A 114 -18.71 -21.43 -15.75
CA GLY A 114 -18.96 -22.52 -14.80
C GLY A 114 -17.89 -22.68 -13.72
N ALA A 115 -16.87 -21.82 -13.67
CA ALA A 115 -15.83 -21.86 -12.64
C ALA A 115 -16.33 -21.46 -11.24
N LEU A 116 -17.43 -20.70 -11.16
CA LEU A 116 -18.00 -20.24 -9.90
C LEU A 116 -18.70 -21.38 -9.15
N VAL A 117 -18.29 -21.59 -7.90
CA VAL A 117 -18.98 -22.49 -6.97
C VAL A 117 -19.84 -21.69 -6.00
N ASP A 118 -21.15 -21.91 -6.05
CA ASP A 118 -22.11 -21.16 -5.23
C ASP A 118 -21.94 -21.45 -3.74
N GLY A 119 -22.13 -20.43 -2.91
CA GLY A 119 -21.93 -20.47 -1.46
C GLY A 119 -20.47 -20.52 -1.00
N ARG A 120 -19.49 -20.69 -1.90
CA ARG A 120 -18.07 -20.68 -1.55
C ARG A 120 -17.42 -19.37 -1.94
N ARG A 121 -16.35 -18.99 -1.25
CA ARG A 121 -15.52 -17.85 -1.65
C ARG A 121 -14.78 -18.22 -2.94
N ASN A 122 -15.09 -17.51 -4.02
CA ASN A 122 -14.41 -17.63 -5.30
C ASN A 122 -13.43 -16.46 -5.46
N MET A 123 -12.24 -16.76 -5.96
CA MET A 123 -11.21 -15.79 -6.28
C MET A 123 -10.74 -16.08 -7.71
N PHE A 124 -11.02 -15.13 -8.60
CA PHE A 124 -10.60 -15.14 -9.99
C PHE A 124 -9.70 -13.94 -10.27
N THR A 125 -8.83 -14.03 -11.28
CA THR A 125 -7.96 -12.91 -11.71
C THR A 125 -8.78 -11.62 -11.83
N THR A 126 -9.90 -11.64 -12.55
CA THR A 126 -10.74 -10.44 -12.72
C THR A 126 -11.26 -9.85 -11.40
N THR A 127 -11.60 -10.68 -10.42
CA THR A 127 -12.08 -10.19 -9.12
C THR A 127 -10.94 -9.67 -8.25
N ALA A 128 -9.76 -10.31 -8.31
CA ALA A 128 -8.56 -9.93 -7.57
C ALA A 128 -7.95 -8.62 -8.11
N ASP A 129 -8.05 -8.38 -9.42
CA ASP A 129 -7.61 -7.13 -10.07
C ASP A 129 -8.43 -5.89 -9.63
N LEU A 130 -9.59 -6.09 -8.98
CA LEU A 130 -10.50 -5.00 -8.62
C LEU A 130 -10.43 -4.62 -7.14
N THR A 131 -10.49 -5.60 -6.24
CA THR A 131 -10.58 -5.39 -4.79
C THR A 131 -9.51 -6.17 -4.05
N GLY A 132 -8.98 -5.61 -2.95
CA GLY A 132 -7.96 -6.26 -2.13
C GLY A 132 -8.46 -7.45 -1.30
N ILE A 133 -9.77 -7.68 -1.25
CA ILE A 133 -10.40 -8.83 -0.61
C ILE A 133 -11.36 -9.54 -1.54
N ALA A 134 -11.54 -10.85 -1.34
CA ALA A 134 -12.52 -11.60 -2.10
C ALA A 134 -13.96 -11.15 -1.73
N PHE A 135 -14.82 -10.99 -2.73
CA PHE A 135 -16.25 -10.71 -2.53
C PHE A 135 -17.14 -11.81 -3.08
N LEU A 136 -16.70 -12.56 -4.09
CA LEU A 136 -17.55 -13.39 -4.96
C LEU A 136 -17.93 -14.73 -4.31
N THR A 137 -19.12 -14.81 -3.71
CA THR A 137 -19.64 -16.05 -3.10
C THR A 137 -20.76 -16.75 -3.86
N SER A 138 -21.27 -16.11 -4.91
CA SER A 138 -22.48 -16.54 -5.63
C SER A 138 -22.58 -15.75 -6.94
N PRO A 139 -23.28 -16.28 -7.97
CA PRO A 139 -23.46 -15.60 -9.24
C PRO A 139 -23.97 -14.17 -9.04
N ARG A 140 -23.30 -13.20 -9.69
CA ARG A 140 -23.70 -11.78 -9.65
C ARG A 140 -23.21 -11.06 -10.90
N HIS A 141 -23.98 -10.08 -11.35
CA HIS A 141 -23.56 -9.20 -12.44
C HIS A 141 -22.71 -8.03 -11.96
N LEU A 142 -22.96 -7.49 -10.76
CA LEU A 142 -22.23 -6.32 -10.25
C LEU A 142 -21.14 -6.73 -9.27
N SER A 143 -19.93 -6.22 -9.47
CA SER A 143 -18.88 -6.22 -8.44
C SER A 143 -19.19 -5.18 -7.34
N PRO A 144 -18.44 -5.14 -6.23
CA PRO A 144 -18.39 -3.97 -5.37
C PRO A 144 -18.04 -2.71 -6.17
N LEU A 145 -18.54 -1.57 -5.72
CA LEU A 145 -18.07 -0.26 -6.15
C LEU A 145 -16.80 0.06 -5.36
N ILE A 146 -15.71 0.32 -6.07
CA ILE A 146 -14.48 0.84 -5.48
C ILE A 146 -14.50 2.36 -5.52
N SER A 147 -14.01 2.98 -4.46
CA SER A 147 -13.71 4.41 -4.36
C SER A 147 -12.28 4.55 -3.88
N ARG A 148 -11.47 5.33 -4.60
CA ARG A 148 -10.06 5.59 -4.28
C ARG A 148 -9.85 7.09 -4.29
N LEU A 149 -9.59 7.68 -3.13
CA LEU A 149 -9.43 9.11 -2.95
C LEU A 149 -8.03 9.41 -2.46
N ARG A 150 -7.30 10.26 -3.18
CA ARG A 150 -5.99 10.77 -2.77
C ARG A 150 -6.04 12.29 -2.67
N ILE A 151 -5.50 12.84 -1.59
CA ILE A 151 -5.45 14.28 -1.31
C ILE A 151 -4.01 14.64 -0.92
N ALA A 152 -3.30 15.37 -1.78
CA ALA A 152 -1.91 15.75 -1.59
C ALA A 152 -1.66 17.23 -1.96
N PRO A 153 -2.30 18.20 -1.26
CA PRO A 153 -2.29 19.60 -1.67
C PRO A 153 -0.94 20.30 -1.50
N ARG A 154 -0.06 19.75 -0.66
CA ARG A 154 1.29 20.25 -0.38
C ARG A 154 2.17 19.04 -0.06
N PRO A 155 3.50 19.11 -0.27
CA PRO A 155 4.42 18.01 0.08
C PRO A 155 4.39 17.57 1.56
N ARG A 156 3.81 18.40 2.45
CA ARG A 156 3.67 18.13 3.88
C ARG A 156 2.41 17.36 4.28
N VAL A 157 1.43 17.21 3.39
CA VAL A 157 0.16 16.52 3.68
C VAL A 157 -0.10 15.50 2.58
N ASP A 158 -0.30 14.25 2.98
CA ASP A 158 -0.73 13.17 2.11
C ASP A 158 -1.83 12.41 2.82
N ALA A 159 -3.00 12.30 2.19
CA ALA A 159 -4.14 11.57 2.72
C ALA A 159 -4.73 10.68 1.64
N GLU A 160 -5.10 9.46 2.03
CA GLU A 160 -5.65 8.44 1.15
C GLU A 160 -6.90 7.82 1.81
N TRP A 161 -7.91 7.53 1.00
CA TRP A 161 -9.08 6.79 1.43
C TRP A 161 -9.58 5.85 0.33
N ASP A 162 -9.51 4.57 0.63
CA ASP A 162 -9.92 3.47 -0.23
C ASP A 162 -11.13 2.77 0.38
N LEU A 163 -12.23 2.71 -0.34
CA LEU A 163 -13.49 2.09 0.09
C LEU A 163 -13.99 1.10 -0.97
N ASP A 164 -14.41 -0.08 -0.52
CA ASP A 164 -15.12 -1.07 -1.33
C ASP A 164 -16.53 -1.27 -0.75
N TYR A 165 -17.56 -0.92 -1.52
CA TYR A 165 -18.96 -1.10 -1.13
C TYR A 165 -19.62 -2.21 -1.96
N ASP A 166 -20.04 -3.31 -1.31
CA ASP A 166 -20.72 -4.42 -1.98
C ASP A 166 -22.24 -4.23 -1.91
N PHE A 167 -22.84 -3.92 -3.06
CA PHE A 167 -24.29 -3.77 -3.19
C PHE A 167 -25.07 -5.07 -2.90
N LYS A 168 -24.50 -6.24 -3.18
CA LYS A 168 -25.18 -7.53 -2.94
C LYS A 168 -25.38 -7.79 -1.46
N SER A 169 -24.40 -7.40 -0.63
CA SER A 169 -24.50 -7.50 0.83
C SER A 169 -24.99 -6.21 1.50
N SER A 170 -25.10 -5.12 0.74
CA SER A 170 -25.45 -3.77 1.21
C SER A 170 -24.55 -3.28 2.36
N ARG A 171 -23.26 -3.59 2.25
CA ARG A 171 -22.26 -3.33 3.31
C ARG A 171 -20.94 -2.86 2.72
N ILE A 172 -20.18 -2.18 3.56
CA ILE A 172 -18.76 -1.92 3.32
C ILE A 172 -18.01 -3.25 3.47
N SER A 173 -17.29 -3.61 2.43
CA SER A 173 -16.42 -4.77 2.36
C SER A 173 -15.02 -4.42 2.87
N SER A 174 -14.49 -3.28 2.46
CA SER A 174 -13.19 -2.77 2.91
C SER A 174 -13.24 -1.24 3.02
N SER A 175 -12.55 -0.68 4.02
CA SER A 175 -12.29 0.75 4.13
C SER A 175 -10.89 0.94 4.70
N THR A 176 -10.00 1.60 3.98
CA THR A 176 -8.67 1.98 4.45
C THR A 176 -8.52 3.49 4.34
N ALA A 177 -8.29 4.16 5.46
CA ALA A 177 -8.02 5.59 5.49
C ALA A 177 -6.62 5.82 6.07
N MET A 178 -5.83 6.69 5.45
CA MET A 178 -4.50 7.07 5.91
C MET A 178 -4.32 8.58 5.81
N VAL A 179 -3.65 9.17 6.79
CA VAL A 179 -3.25 10.57 6.79
C VAL A 179 -1.83 10.69 7.32
N ASN A 180 -0.97 11.35 6.57
CA ASN A 180 0.40 11.69 6.93
C ASN A 180 0.60 13.21 6.88
N TYR A 181 1.23 13.75 7.93
CA TYR A 181 1.51 15.16 8.08
C TYR A 181 2.94 15.39 8.54
N HIS A 182 3.68 16.25 7.84
CA HIS A 182 5.08 16.56 8.11
C HIS A 182 5.29 18.06 8.32
N VAL A 183 5.81 18.47 9.48
CA VAL A 183 6.10 19.88 9.76
C VAL A 183 7.47 20.03 10.42
N GLY A 184 8.42 20.62 9.69
CA GLY A 184 9.80 20.76 10.14
C GLY A 184 10.43 19.38 10.40
N LEU A 185 10.71 19.08 11.66
CA LEU A 185 11.25 17.80 12.09
C LEU A 185 10.18 16.84 12.61
N ILE A 186 8.91 17.26 12.72
CA ILE A 186 7.84 16.44 13.30
C ILE A 186 7.08 15.74 12.17
N SER A 187 6.87 14.44 12.32
CA SER A 187 6.02 13.62 11.44
C SER A 187 4.88 13.02 12.25
N LEU A 188 3.66 13.10 11.74
CA LEU A 188 2.47 12.48 12.32
C LEU A 188 1.80 11.63 11.25
N GLY A 189 1.49 10.38 11.58
CA GLY A 189 0.79 9.46 10.72
C GLY A 189 -0.36 8.80 11.47
N GLY A 190 -1.47 8.59 10.79
CA GLY A 190 -2.63 7.86 11.30
C GLY A 190 -3.26 7.03 10.20
N SER A 191 -3.71 5.81 10.53
CA SER A 191 -4.47 4.99 9.60
C SER A 191 -5.58 4.20 10.31
N ASP A 192 -6.65 3.94 9.58
CA ASP A 192 -7.75 3.06 9.94
C ASP A 192 -7.90 2.02 8.83
N VAL A 193 -7.94 0.74 9.18
CA VAL A 193 -8.06 -0.38 8.25
C VAL A 193 -9.20 -1.26 8.72
N PHE A 194 -10.27 -1.29 7.94
CA PHE A 194 -11.44 -2.13 8.11
C PHE A 194 -11.54 -3.13 6.97
N LEU A 195 -11.64 -4.42 7.30
CA LEU A 195 -11.83 -5.51 6.34
C LEU A 195 -12.95 -6.43 6.81
N ARG A 196 -13.80 -6.82 5.85
CA ARG A 196 -14.86 -7.81 6.06
C ARG A 196 -14.83 -8.80 4.91
N VAL A 197 -14.16 -9.92 5.15
CA VAL A 197 -14.00 -10.98 4.15
C VAL A 197 -15.14 -12.00 4.32
N PRO A 198 -15.89 -12.32 3.26
CA PRO A 198 -16.89 -13.39 3.30
C PRO A 198 -16.27 -14.70 3.76
N GLY A 199 -17.01 -15.42 4.61
CA GLY A 199 -16.62 -16.76 5.06
C GLY A 199 -16.67 -17.79 3.93
N GLU A 200 -16.02 -18.92 4.15
CA GLU A 200 -16.04 -20.07 3.25
C GLU A 200 -16.95 -21.17 3.79
N ILE A 201 -17.85 -21.73 2.96
CA ILE A 201 -18.59 -22.95 3.32
C ILE A 201 -17.63 -24.13 3.17
N LEU A 202 -17.15 -24.64 4.31
CA LEU A 202 -16.37 -25.87 4.35
C LEU A 202 -17.30 -27.07 4.13
N VAL A 203 -16.80 -28.11 3.48
CA VAL A 203 -17.52 -29.33 3.05
C VAL A 203 -18.23 -30.07 4.21
N SER A 204 -17.97 -29.70 5.47
CA SER A 204 -18.53 -30.31 6.69
C SER A 204 -19.77 -29.61 7.28
N ASN A 205 -20.60 -28.91 6.50
CA ASN A 205 -21.77 -28.13 6.99
C ASN A 205 -21.46 -27.05 8.05
N ASN A 206 -20.18 -26.72 8.28
CA ASN A 206 -19.80 -25.62 9.15
C ASN A 206 -19.75 -24.34 8.30
N ILE A 207 -20.72 -23.45 8.51
CA ILE A 207 -20.69 -22.09 7.98
C ILE A 207 -19.54 -21.36 8.69
N SER A 208 -18.48 -21.04 7.97
CA SER A 208 -17.45 -20.15 8.50
C SER A 208 -18.04 -18.75 8.64
N SER A 209 -17.96 -18.17 9.84
CA SER A 209 -18.32 -16.77 10.05
C SER A 209 -17.43 -15.88 9.16
N PRO A 210 -17.97 -14.78 8.60
CA PRO A 210 -17.14 -13.77 7.95
C PRO A 210 -15.99 -13.34 8.86
N LEU A 211 -14.81 -13.22 8.29
CA LEU A 211 -13.65 -12.68 8.99
C LEU A 211 -13.79 -11.16 9.02
N HIS A 212 -13.64 -10.60 10.22
CA HIS A 212 -13.72 -9.17 10.46
C HIS A 212 -12.43 -8.67 11.09
N PHE A 213 -11.92 -7.55 10.58
CA PHE A 213 -10.75 -6.88 11.10
C PHE A 213 -11.00 -5.38 11.11
N HIS A 214 -10.65 -4.72 12.21
CA HIS A 214 -10.75 -3.28 12.36
C HIS A 214 -9.58 -2.77 13.20
N GLN A 215 -8.62 -2.12 12.55
CA GLN A 215 -7.34 -1.76 13.15
C GLN A 215 -7.00 -0.29 12.92
N TYR A 216 -6.61 0.37 14.01
CA TYR A 216 -6.06 1.72 13.98
C TYR A 216 -4.55 1.68 14.18
N ARG A 217 -3.83 2.52 13.45
CA ARG A 217 -2.40 2.74 13.67
C ARG A 217 -2.13 4.23 13.80
N ILE A 218 -1.32 4.60 14.78
CA ILE A 218 -0.85 5.97 14.98
C ILE A 218 0.66 5.95 15.04
N MET A 219 1.30 6.93 14.41
CA MET A 219 2.74 7.12 14.39
C MET A 219 3.11 8.58 14.65
N LEU A 220 4.12 8.79 15.48
CA LEU A 220 4.71 10.09 15.75
C LEU A 220 6.21 9.99 15.57
N GLY A 221 6.82 10.95 14.90
CA GLY A 221 8.26 11.02 14.69
C GLY A 221 8.81 12.42 14.88
N TYR A 222 10.09 12.47 15.22
CA TYR A 222 10.89 13.67 15.39
C TYR A 222 12.30 13.45 14.84
N GLY A 223 12.68 14.26 13.85
CA GLY A 223 14.00 14.24 13.24
C GLY A 223 14.06 13.48 11.92
N THR A 224 15.27 13.28 11.43
CA THR A 224 15.57 12.48 10.24
C THR A 224 16.73 11.54 10.58
N PRO A 225 16.97 10.45 9.82
CA PRO A 225 18.00 9.47 10.14
C PRO A 225 19.41 10.06 10.35
N ASN A 226 19.71 11.16 9.66
CA ASN A 226 21.02 11.81 9.66
C ASN A 226 21.05 13.13 10.45
N LYS A 227 19.94 13.51 11.12
CA LYS A 227 19.91 14.72 11.93
C LYS A 227 20.88 14.56 13.09
N ARG A 228 21.77 15.54 13.28
CA ARG A 228 22.64 15.64 14.46
C ARG A 228 21.80 15.82 15.73
N GLY A 229 22.23 15.16 16.81
CA GLY A 229 21.52 15.12 18.08
C GLY A 229 20.41 14.07 18.08
N LEU A 230 19.39 14.31 18.92
CA LEU A 230 18.31 13.37 19.17
C LEU A 230 17.31 13.33 18.01
N SER A 231 16.94 12.12 17.60
CA SER A 231 15.79 11.79 16.75
C SER A 231 15.05 10.58 17.31
N GLY A 232 13.78 10.42 16.97
CA GLY A 232 13.02 9.25 17.42
C GLY A 232 11.64 9.19 16.80
N ALA A 233 11.05 8.00 16.81
CA ALA A 233 9.67 7.77 16.41
C ALA A 233 9.03 6.68 17.25
N GLY A 234 7.73 6.78 17.43
CA GLY A 234 6.90 5.79 18.09
C GLY A 234 5.68 5.47 17.25
N ALA A 235 5.23 4.23 17.31
CA ALA A 235 4.00 3.80 16.66
C ALA A 235 3.22 2.84 17.55
N VAL A 236 1.90 2.90 17.48
CA VAL A 236 0.99 1.97 18.16
C VAL A 236 -0.05 1.45 17.17
N GLY A 237 -0.42 0.18 17.32
CA GLY A 237 -1.48 -0.48 16.56
C GLY A 237 -2.51 -1.08 17.50
N PHE A 238 -3.78 -0.70 17.33
CA PHE A 238 -4.90 -1.06 18.17
C PHE A 238 -5.97 -1.77 17.36
N ASP A 239 -6.45 -2.90 17.87
CA ASP A 239 -7.58 -3.63 17.29
C ASP A 239 -8.87 -3.20 18.00
N ALA A 240 -9.79 -2.64 17.22
CA ALA A 240 -11.02 -2.05 17.70
C ALA A 240 -12.09 -3.09 18.04
N ASP A 241 -12.04 -4.26 17.41
CA ASP A 241 -13.04 -5.32 17.64
C ASP A 241 -12.85 -5.98 19.00
N VAL A 242 -11.59 -6.17 19.42
CA VAL A 242 -11.25 -6.75 20.73
C VAL A 242 -10.78 -5.74 21.76
N GLY A 243 -10.60 -4.47 21.37
CA GLY A 243 -10.17 -3.40 22.27
C GLY A 243 -8.73 -3.55 22.78
N PHE A 244 -7.81 -4.01 21.94
CA PHE A 244 -6.48 -4.46 22.39
C PHE A 244 -5.33 -3.84 21.58
N LEU A 245 -4.24 -3.46 22.28
CA LEU A 245 -3.01 -3.00 21.65
C LEU A 245 -2.18 -4.17 21.14
N GLN A 246 -2.28 -4.42 19.83
CA GLN A 246 -1.61 -5.52 19.13
C GLN A 246 -0.17 -5.20 18.75
N TYR A 247 0.15 -3.93 18.54
CA TYR A 247 1.49 -3.48 18.13
C TYR A 247 1.94 -2.24 18.90
N GLY A 248 3.21 -2.22 19.27
CA GLY A 248 3.86 -1.03 19.79
C GLY A 248 5.32 -0.99 19.36
N ALA A 249 5.81 0.18 18.98
CA ALA A 249 7.21 0.36 18.65
C ALA A 249 7.72 1.73 19.09
N LEU A 250 8.99 1.77 19.49
CA LEU A 250 9.70 2.98 19.86
C LEU A 250 11.13 2.87 19.33
N GLN A 251 11.53 3.81 18.50
CA GLN A 251 12.90 3.95 18.02
C GLN A 251 13.45 5.30 18.47
N SER A 252 14.65 5.29 19.03
CA SER A 252 15.40 6.48 19.43
C SER A 252 16.78 6.45 18.79
N SER A 253 17.30 7.59 18.39
CA SER A 253 18.67 7.68 17.88
C SER A 253 19.32 9.00 18.27
N TYR A 254 20.64 8.97 18.44
CA TYR A 254 21.44 10.14 18.71
C TYR A 254 22.67 10.14 17.81
N ASN A 255 22.84 11.20 17.02
CA ASN A 255 23.96 11.34 16.09
C ASN A 255 24.91 12.45 16.54
N TRP A 256 26.20 12.12 16.65
CA TRP A 256 27.31 13.05 16.73
C TRP A 256 27.93 13.25 15.35
N ASP A 257 28.98 14.08 15.25
CA ASP A 257 29.67 14.33 13.99
C ASP A 257 30.43 13.09 13.47
N CYS A 258 30.95 12.26 14.38
CA CYS A 258 31.77 11.09 14.05
C CYS A 258 31.01 9.75 14.08
N CYS A 259 29.90 9.67 14.81
CA CYS A 259 29.19 8.44 15.04
C CYS A 259 27.72 8.65 15.41
N GLY A 260 26.94 7.57 15.42
CA GLY A 260 25.54 7.57 15.81
C GLY A 260 25.15 6.28 16.50
N ILE A 261 24.21 6.38 17.43
CA ILE A 261 23.60 5.22 18.11
C ILE A 261 22.10 5.23 17.86
N SER A 262 21.55 4.06 17.54
CA SER A 262 20.11 3.82 17.37
C SER A 262 19.68 2.64 18.22
N MET A 263 18.55 2.77 18.90
CA MET A 263 17.89 1.70 19.66
C MET A 263 16.43 1.63 19.24
N GLU A 264 15.89 0.42 19.14
CA GLU A 264 14.49 0.17 18.83
C GLU A 264 13.94 -0.93 19.74
N TYR A 265 12.73 -0.69 20.25
CA TYR A 265 11.88 -1.67 20.88
C TYR A 265 10.63 -1.90 20.03
N ARG A 266 10.23 -3.16 19.82
CA ARG A 266 8.96 -3.54 19.20
C ARG A 266 8.26 -4.60 20.02
N ARG A 267 6.94 -4.49 20.14
CA ARG A 267 6.05 -5.50 20.71
C ARG A 267 5.01 -5.90 19.68
N PHE A 268 4.87 -7.21 19.50
CA PHE A 268 3.79 -7.81 18.72
C PHE A 268 2.95 -8.69 19.65
N ALA A 269 1.63 -8.56 19.60
CA ALA A 269 0.68 -9.34 20.37
C ALA A 269 -0.54 -9.69 19.50
N LEU A 270 -0.31 -10.49 18.47
CA LEU A 270 -1.26 -10.92 17.43
C LEU A 270 -1.84 -12.31 17.75
N GLY A 271 -2.31 -12.50 18.99
CA GLY A 271 -2.86 -13.77 19.46
C GLY A 271 -1.89 -14.95 19.28
N ALA A 272 -2.39 -16.06 18.73
CA ALA A 272 -1.60 -17.26 18.47
C ALA A 272 -0.61 -17.12 17.31
N VAL A 273 -0.77 -16.10 16.45
CA VAL A 273 0.05 -15.93 15.24
C VAL A 273 1.45 -15.44 15.60
N ARG A 274 1.53 -14.43 16.49
CA ARG A 274 2.81 -13.81 16.87
C ARG A 274 2.70 -13.06 18.18
N ASN A 275 3.48 -13.47 19.17
CA ASN A 275 3.55 -12.77 20.46
C ASN A 275 5.00 -12.69 20.92
N GLU A 276 5.62 -11.52 20.79
CA GLU A 276 7.04 -11.35 21.09
C GLU A 276 7.42 -9.89 21.39
N ASN A 277 8.59 -9.74 22.02
CA ASN A 277 9.27 -8.46 22.21
C ASN A 277 10.62 -8.51 21.49
N GLN A 278 10.90 -7.50 20.68
CA GLN A 278 12.15 -7.37 19.94
C GLN A 278 12.90 -6.13 20.40
N TYR A 279 14.21 -6.28 20.56
CA TYR A 279 15.14 -5.21 20.88
C TYR A 279 16.22 -5.17 19.80
N ARG A 280 16.39 -4.00 19.19
CA ARG A 280 17.38 -3.82 18.13
C ARG A 280 18.23 -2.62 18.42
N PHE A 281 19.49 -2.69 18.01
CA PHE A 281 20.42 -1.59 18.13
C PHE A 281 21.31 -1.50 16.89
N SER A 282 21.82 -0.30 16.66
CA SER A 282 22.87 -0.06 15.68
C SER A 282 23.79 1.03 16.18
N PHE A 283 25.09 0.85 15.98
CA PHE A 283 26.08 1.89 16.10
C PHE A 283 26.72 2.11 14.75
N SER A 284 26.82 3.36 14.31
CA SER A 284 27.41 3.75 13.04
C SER A 284 28.57 4.69 13.25
N LEU A 285 29.68 4.49 12.52
CA LEU A 285 30.73 5.48 12.38
C LEU A 285 30.68 6.10 10.99
N SER A 286 30.80 7.42 10.92
CA SER A 286 30.81 8.17 9.67
C SER A 286 31.92 7.64 8.76
N ASN A 287 31.57 7.33 7.50
CA ASN A 287 32.47 6.84 6.45
C ASN A 287 33.16 5.48 6.69
N ILE A 288 32.79 4.73 7.73
CA ILE A 288 33.36 3.40 8.00
C ILE A 288 32.28 2.32 7.86
N GLY A 289 31.13 2.50 8.49
CA GLY A 289 30.05 1.52 8.46
C GLY A 289 29.24 1.49 9.75
N SER A 290 28.42 0.46 9.91
CA SER A 290 27.58 0.25 11.08
C SER A 290 27.61 -1.20 11.55
N PHE A 291 27.53 -1.42 12.86
CA PHE A 291 27.32 -2.74 13.44
C PHE A 291 26.05 -2.78 14.28
N GLY A 292 25.44 -3.96 14.41
CA GLY A 292 24.20 -4.18 15.13
C GLY A 292 23.21 -5.04 14.35
N ASN A 293 22.02 -5.22 14.91
CA ASN A 293 20.96 -6.04 14.33
C ASN A 293 19.80 -5.20 13.75
N MET A 294 19.94 -3.86 13.70
CA MET A 294 18.96 -2.96 13.09
C MET A 294 19.40 -2.59 11.66
N LYS A 295 18.58 -2.93 10.66
CA LYS A 295 18.83 -2.56 9.26
C LYS A 295 18.28 -1.16 8.96
N ARG A 296 18.91 -0.46 8.01
CA ARG A 296 18.49 0.90 7.60
C ARG A 296 17.05 0.96 7.07
N GLN A 297 16.63 -0.05 6.31
CA GLN A 297 15.27 -0.16 5.75
C GLN A 297 14.19 -0.48 6.79
N GLU A 298 14.59 -0.91 7.99
CA GLU A 298 13.67 -1.32 9.04
C GLU A 298 13.41 -0.20 10.06
N ARG A 299 13.92 1.02 9.83
CA ARG A 299 13.74 2.17 10.73
C ARG A 299 12.34 2.78 10.57
N LEU A 300 11.80 3.32 11.65
CA LEU A 300 10.49 3.98 11.67
C LEU A 300 10.48 5.38 11.04
N TYR A 301 11.66 5.97 10.81
CA TYR A 301 11.86 7.30 10.22
C TYR A 301 13.21 7.35 9.51
#